data_AF-X1MD61-F1
#
_entry.id   AF-X1MD61-F1
#
_cell.length_a   1.000
_cell.length_b   1.000
_cell.length_c   1.000
_cell.angle_alpha   90.00
_cell.angle_beta   90.00
_cell.angle_gamma   90.00
#
_symmetry.space_group_name_H-M   'P 1'
#
loop_
_entity.id
_entity.type
_entity.pdbx_description
1 polymer ?
#
loop_
_entity_poly.entity_id
_entity_poly.type
_entity_poly.pdbx_seq_one_letter_code
_entity_poly.pdbx_strand_id
1 'polypeptide(L)' 'MALPRDENLRKEELNFLKEELKKIEARIKEVQYSGSKEVVEAQIRLLELREKIMKEIDKFVDIYSPKESILDINLR' A
#
# COMPACT_ATOMS: atom_id res chain seq x y z
N MET A 1 15.29 3.31 -26.56
CA MET A 1 15.59 3.45 -25.11
C MET A 1 14.63 4.48 -24.52
N ALA A 2 13.56 4.06 -23.84
CA ALA A 2 12.67 4.94 -23.07
C ALA A 2 13.20 4.97 -21.62
N LEU A 3 14.04 5.96 -21.27
CA LEU A 3 13.79 7.25 -20.60
C LEU A 3 13.57 7.16 -19.06
N PRO A 4 14.55 7.58 -18.24
CA PRO A 4 14.57 7.48 -16.76
C PRO A 4 13.52 8.31 -16.00
N ARG A 5 12.63 9.03 -16.70
CA ARG A 5 11.54 9.81 -16.08
C ARG A 5 10.51 8.91 -15.40
N ASP A 6 10.20 7.77 -16.00
CA ASP A 6 9.15 6.87 -15.50
C ASP A 6 9.56 6.15 -14.22
N GLU A 7 10.86 6.05 -13.94
CA GLU A 7 11.37 5.44 -12.70
C GLU A 7 11.34 6.44 -11.54
N ASN A 8 11.67 7.71 -11.80
CA ASN A 8 11.60 8.77 -10.79
C ASN A 8 10.16 9.08 -10.39
N LEU A 9 9.24 9.15 -11.36
CA LEU A 9 7.80 9.31 -11.10
C LEU A 9 7.26 8.17 -10.22
N ARG A 10 7.61 6.90 -10.53
CA ARG A 10 7.20 5.75 -9.72
C ARG A 10 7.78 5.78 -8.30
N LYS A 11 9.01 6.28 -8.11
CA LYS A 11 9.62 6.45 -6.78
C LYS A 11 8.90 7.53 -5.97
N GLU A 12 8.53 8.64 -6.61
CA GLU A 12 7.75 9.71 -5.98
C GLU A 12 6.35 9.22 -5.56
N GLU A 13 5.66 8.50 -6.44
CA GLU A 13 4.36 7.87 -6.14
C GLU A 13 4.45 6.88 -4.97
N LEU A 14 5.47 6.02 -4.96
CA LEU A 14 5.68 5.06 -3.87
C LEU A 14 5.97 5.78 -2.53
N ASN A 15 6.77 6.84 -2.55
CA ASN A 15 7.06 7.62 -1.36
C ASN A 15 5.81 8.34 -0.85
N PHE A 16 5.00 8.91 -1.75
CA PHE A 16 3.72 9.52 -1.41
C PHE A 16 2.79 8.51 -0.72
N LEU A 17 2.62 7.32 -1.29
CA LEU A 17 1.79 6.27 -0.71
C LEU A 17 2.27 5.82 0.67
N LYS A 18 3.59 5.72 0.87
CA LYS A 18 4.19 5.39 2.19
C LYS A 18 3.92 6.47 3.23
N GLU A 19 4.02 7.74 2.87
CA GLU A 19 3.74 8.85 3.78
C GLU A 19 2.24 8.94 4.12
N GLU A 20 1.35 8.72 3.15
CA GLU A 20 -0.09 8.66 3.42
C GLU A 20 -0.46 7.47 4.32
N LEU A 21 0.18 6.31 4.11
CA LEU A 21 0.01 5.15 4.99
C LEU A 21 0.38 5.48 6.43
N LYS A 22 1.53 6.14 6.66
CA LYS A 22 1.95 6.58 8.01
C LYS A 22 0.93 7.50 8.67
N LYS A 23 0.38 8.47 7.93
CA LYS A 23 -0.64 9.40 8.45
C LYS A 23 -1.92 8.67 8.85
N ILE A 24 -2.34 7.68 8.06
CA ILE A 24 -3.52 6.87 8.36
C ILE A 24 -3.28 6.01 9.60
N GLU A 25 -2.10 5.38 9.72
CA GLU A 25 -1.76 4.60 10.91
C GLU A 25 -1.69 5.46 12.18
N ALA A 26 -1.17 6.69 12.08
CA ALA A 26 -1.20 7.64 13.19
C ALA A 26 -2.65 7.97 13.60
N ARG A 27 -3.52 8.29 12.64
CA ARG A 27 -4.94 8.56 12.91
C ARG A 27 -5.64 7.37 13.53
N ILE A 28 -5.42 6.15 13.03
CA ILE A 28 -6.00 4.93 13.61
C ILE A 28 -5.59 4.78 15.08
N LYS A 29 -4.33 5.09 15.43
CA LYS A 29 -3.83 5.04 16.81
C LYS A 29 -4.40 6.15 17.70
N GLU A 30 -4.63 7.33 17.15
CA GLU A 30 -5.18 8.49 17.86
C GLU A 30 -6.67 8.34 18.19
N VAL A 31 -7.43 7.59 17.37
CA VAL A 31 -8.85 7.39 17.62
C VAL A 31 -9.03 6.49 18.85
N GLN A 32 -9.27 7.11 20.00
CA GLN A 32 -9.78 6.43 21.17
C GLN A 32 -11.22 5.96 20.92
N TYR A 33 -11.48 4.68 21.17
CA TYR A 33 -12.79 4.07 20.99
C TYR A 33 -13.76 4.63 22.04
N SER A 34 -14.47 5.71 21.71
CA SER A 34 -15.49 6.30 22.57
C SER A 34 -16.85 5.60 22.48
N GLY A 35 -16.95 4.53 21.66
CA GLY A 35 -18.17 3.74 21.50
C GLY A 35 -19.29 4.41 20.69
N SER A 36 -19.08 5.62 20.17
CA SER A 36 -20.06 6.26 19.28
C SER A 36 -20.03 5.62 17.89
N LYS A 37 -21.22 5.45 17.29
CA LYS A 37 -21.36 4.88 15.94
C LYS A 37 -20.51 5.63 14.90
N GLU A 38 -20.44 6.95 15.00
CA GLU A 38 -19.65 7.79 14.09
C GLU A 38 -18.15 7.51 14.19
N VAL A 39 -17.63 7.27 15.40
CA VAL A 39 -16.22 6.94 15.61
C VAL A 39 -15.90 5.55 15.06
N VAL A 40 -16.80 4.58 15.23
CA VAL A 40 -16.65 3.24 14.65
C VAL A 40 -16.65 3.31 13.12
N GLU A 41 -17.58 4.03 12.51
CA GLU A 41 -17.64 4.21 11.06
C GLU A 41 -16.40 4.92 10.52
N ALA A 42 -15.89 5.93 11.23
CA ALA A 42 -14.64 6.60 10.85
C ALA A 42 -13.44 5.65 10.92
N GLN A 43 -13.35 4.79 11.94
CA GLN A 43 -12.30 3.77 12.03
C GLN A 43 -12.37 2.76 10.90
N ILE A 44 -13.56 2.28 10.55
CA ILE A 44 -13.75 1.34 9.43
C ILE A 44 -13.24 1.97 8.13
N ARG A 45 -13.61 3.23 7.85
CA ARG A 45 -13.13 3.94 6.65
C ARG A 45 -11.62 4.11 6.62
N LEU A 46 -10.99 4.38 7.77
CA LEU A 46 -9.53 4.47 7.87
C LEU A 46 -8.86 3.12 7.59
N LEU A 47 -9.43 2.01 8.08
CA LEU A 47 -8.94 0.65 7.82
C LEU A 47 -9.08 0.26 6.34
N GLU A 48 -10.21 0.58 5.71
CA GLU A 48 -10.41 0.36 4.28
C GLU A 48 -9.42 1.17 3.43
N LEU A 49 -9.14 2.42 3.82
CA LEU A 49 -8.18 3.26 3.12
C LEU A 49 -6.75 2.73 3.28
N ARG A 50 -6.40 2.24 4.48
CA ARG A 50 -5.13 1.55 4.74
C ARG A 50 -4.96 0.35 3.81
N GLU A 51 -5.98 -0.49 3.69
CA GLU A 51 -5.93 -1.67 2.81
C GLU A 51 -5.72 -1.30 1.33
N LYS A 52 -6.42 -0.27 0.84
CA LYS A 52 -6.25 0.23 -0.53
C LYS A 52 -4.83 0.70 -0.81
N ILE A 53 -4.24 1.48 0.10
CA ILE A 53 -2.87 1.98 -0.06
C ILE A 53 -1.86 0.83 -0.02
N MET A 54 -2.04 -0.14 0.88
CA MET A 54 -1.18 -1.33 0.92
C MET A 54 -1.24 -2.11 -0.41
N LYS A 55 -2.44 -2.31 -0.98
CA LYS A 55 -2.59 -2.96 -2.29
C LYS A 55 -1.91 -2.21 -3.41
N GLU A 56 -1.94 -0.88 -3.41
CA GLU A 56 -1.20 -0.10 -4.41
C GLU A 56 0.32 -0.25 -4.21
N ILE A 57 0.81 -0.18 -2.97
CA ILE A 57 2.23 -0.42 -2.66
C ILE A 57 2.68 -1.82 -3.11
N ASP A 58 1.86 -2.85 -2.88
CA ASP A 58 2.16 -4.22 -3.30
C ASP A 58 2.30 -4.34 -4.82
N LYS A 59 1.48 -3.62 -5.60
CA LYS A 59 1.65 -3.56 -7.06
C LYS A 59 3.01 -2.98 -7.46
N PHE A 60 3.51 -1.98 -6.74
CA PHE A 60 4.86 -1.47 -6.98
C PHE A 60 5.92 -2.55 -6.67
N VAL A 61 5.75 -3.35 -5.61
CA VAL A 61 6.68 -4.43 -5.25
C VAL A 61 6.65 -5.58 -6.27
N ASP A 62 5.47 -6.03 -6.71
CA ASP A 62 5.30 -7.09 -7.71
C ASP A 62 5.89 -6.70 -9.08
N ILE A 63 5.97 -5.39 -9.41
CA ILE A 63 6.62 -4.90 -10.64
C ILE A 63 8.16 -5.05 -10.56
N TYR A 64 8.76 -4.99 -9.37
CA TYR A 64 10.21 -5.11 -9.16
C TYR A 64 10.68 -6.52 -8.74
N SER A 65 9.76 -7.40 -8.37
CA SER A 65 10.01 -8.83 -8.20
C SER A 65 9.08 -9.57 -9.15
N PRO A 66 9.45 -9.73 -10.45
CA PRO A 66 8.77 -10.74 -11.24
C PRO A 66 9.00 -12.03 -10.49
N LYS A 67 7.91 -12.59 -9.94
CA LYS A 67 7.92 -13.93 -9.39
C LYS A 67 8.54 -14.80 -10.47
N GLU A 68 9.80 -15.19 -10.27
CA GLU A 68 10.36 -16.31 -11.01
C GLU A 68 9.33 -17.41 -10.81
N SER A 69 8.66 -17.78 -11.88
CA SER A 69 7.75 -18.91 -11.87
C SER A 69 8.60 -20.09 -11.47
N ILE A 70 8.53 -20.50 -10.20
CA ILE A 70 9.02 -21.79 -9.74
C ILE A 70 8.03 -22.85 -10.21
N LEU A 71 7.76 -22.87 -11.52
CA LEU A 71 6.94 -23.85 -12.21
C LEU A 71 7.73 -24.58 -13.31
N ASP A 72 9.06 -24.48 -13.30
CA ASP A 72 9.93 -25.13 -14.32
C ASP A 72 10.97 -26.12 -13.75
N ILE A 73 10.93 -26.50 -12.47
CA ILE A 73 12.00 -27.37 -11.88
C ILE A 73 11.57 -28.82 -11.59
N ASN A 74 10.30 -29.22 -11.75
CA ASN A 74 9.87 -30.60 -11.43
C ASN A 74 9.30 -31.40 -12.61
N LEU A 75 9.90 -31.29 -13.80
CA LEU A 75 9.64 -32.22 -14.91
C LEU A 75 10.92 -32.58 -15.66
N ARG A 76 11.86 -33.25 -14.98
CA ARG A 76 12.82 -34.19 -15.58
C ARG A 76 13.14 -35.33 -14.63
#